data_AF-A0A662IBW7-F1
#
_entry.id   AF-A0A662IBW7-F1
#
_cell.length_a   1.000
_cell.length_b   1.000
_cell.length_c   1.000
_cell.angle_alpha   90.00
_cell.angle_beta   90.00
_cell.angle_gamma   90.00
#
_symmetry.space_group_name_H-M   'P 1'
#
loop_
_entity.id
_entity.type
_entity.pdbx_description
1 polymer ?
#
loop_
_entity_poly.entity_id
_entity_poly.type
_entity_poly.pdbx_seq_one_letter_code
_entity_poly.pdbx_strand_id
1 'polypeptide(L)'
;MSLVEAGLILIFLGFALAVVGILLIAASALLSSRARREEGRIRGAGVVLVGPIPIVAATDREMVKWGTLLTVIAAVLFLLLILLSASLTGK
;
A
#
# COMPACT_ATOMS: atom_id res chain seq x y z
N MET A 1 -21.59 -3.62 28.59
CA MET A 1 -20.94 -3.66 27.27
C MET A 1 -20.42 -5.07 27.08
N SER A 2 -20.81 -5.73 26.00
CA SER A 2 -20.26 -7.05 25.70
C SER A 2 -18.80 -6.93 25.25
N LEU A 3 -18.00 -7.99 25.42
CA LEU A 3 -16.61 -8.01 24.92
C LEU A 3 -16.56 -7.77 23.41
N VAL A 4 -17.59 -8.23 22.69
CA VAL A 4 -17.76 -8.02 21.25
C VAL A 4 -17.95 -6.55 20.91
N GLU A 5 -18.82 -5.84 21.63
CA GLU A 5 -19.02 -4.38 21.44
C GLU A 5 -17.73 -3.60 21.71
N ALA A 6 -17.03 -3.91 22.81
CA ALA A 6 -15.77 -3.26 23.15
C ALA A 6 -14.69 -3.50 22.08
N GLY A 7 -14.59 -4.73 21.58
CA GLY A 7 -13.69 -5.08 20.47
C GLY A 7 -14.03 -4.33 19.19
N LEU A 8 -15.31 -4.23 18.83
CA LEU A 8 -15.76 -3.52 17.63
C LEU A 8 -15.44 -2.02 17.72
N ILE A 9 -15.70 -1.40 18.87
CA ILE A 9 -15.37 0.01 19.13
C ILE A 9 -13.86 0.24 18.97
N LEU A 10 -13.03 -0.66 19.50
CA LEU A 10 -11.57 -0.53 19.42
C LEU A 10 -11.06 -0.67 17.97
N ILE A 11 -11.61 -1.59 17.19
CA ILE A 11 -11.27 -1.76 15.77
C ILE A 11 -11.61 -0.47 14.99
N PHE A 12 -12.82 0.06 15.16
CA PHE A 12 -13.23 1.28 14.48
C PHE A 12 -12.40 2.48 14.91
N LEU A 13 -12.10 2.59 16.20
CA LEU A 13 -11.25 3.67 16.72
C LEU A 13 -9.84 3.59 16.14
N GLY A 14 -9.24 2.40 16.10
CA GLY A 14 -7.92 2.18 15.50
C GLY A 14 -7.90 2.50 14.01
N PHE A 15 -8.91 2.06 13.26
CA PHE A 15 -9.06 2.38 11.84
C PHE A 15 -9.20 3.88 11.61
N ALA A 16 -10.06 4.55 12.39
CA ALA A 16 -10.23 6.00 12.32
C ALA A 16 -8.93 6.75 12.61
N LEU A 17 -8.18 6.32 13.64
CA LEU A 17 -6.87 6.90 13.99
C LEU A 17 -5.85 6.73 12.85
N ALA A 18 -5.81 5.56 12.22
CA ALA A 18 -4.92 5.29 11.09
C ALA A 18 -5.25 6.18 9.90
N VAL A 19 -6.54 6.33 9.55
CA VAL A 19 -6.99 7.21 8.47
C VAL A 19 -6.62 8.67 8.76
N VAL A 20 -6.88 9.16 9.98
CA VAL A 20 -6.50 10.52 10.38
C VAL A 20 -4.98 10.71 10.31
N GLY A 21 -4.19 9.76 10.78
CA GLY A 21 -2.73 9.80 10.68
C GLY A 21 -2.23 9.92 9.24
N ILE A 22 -2.78 9.09 8.33
CA ILE A 22 -2.44 9.14 6.90
C ILE A 22 -2.81 10.50 6.29
N LEU A 23 -4.01 11.02 6.61
CA LEU A 23 -4.47 12.32 6.11
C LEU A 23 -3.60 13.47 6.62
N LEU A 24 -3.17 13.45 7.88
CA LEU A 24 -2.27 14.47 8.45
C LEU A 24 -0.89 14.41 7.79
N ILE A 25 -0.35 13.23 7.54
CA ILE A 25 0.92 13.06 6.82
C ILE A 25 0.79 13.60 5.38
N ALA A 26 -0.29 13.26 4.69
CA ALA A 26 -0.55 13.75 3.34
C ALA A 26 -0.72 15.29 3.31
N ALA A 27 -1.49 15.84 4.24
CA ALA A 27 -1.69 17.30 4.35
C ALA A 27 -0.38 18.01 4.66
N SER A 28 0.40 17.53 5.63
CA SER A 28 1.70 18.13 5.96
C SER A 28 2.70 18.05 4.81
N ALA A 29 2.71 16.97 4.02
CA ALA A 29 3.50 16.87 2.80
C ALA A 29 3.08 17.92 1.75
N LEU A 30 1.77 18.12 1.55
CA LEU A 30 1.23 19.13 0.63
C LEU A 30 1.57 20.56 1.08
N LEU A 31 1.42 20.88 2.37
CA LEU A 31 1.78 22.20 2.90
C LEU A 31 3.30 22.45 2.82
N SER A 32 4.11 21.44 3.13
CA SER A 32 5.59 21.54 3.08
C SER A 32 6.12 21.69 1.65
N SER A 33 5.39 21.18 0.64
CA SER A 33 5.77 21.31 -0.78
C SER A 33 5.76 22.76 -1.29
N ARG A 34 5.02 23.68 -0.63
CA ARG A 34 5.02 25.11 -1.00
C ARG A 34 6.28 25.84 -0.55
N ALA A 35 7.00 25.35 0.46
CA ALA A 35 8.20 26.00 1.00
C ALA A 35 9.52 25.53 0.35
N ARG A 36 9.53 24.39 -0.36
CA ARG A 36 10.72 23.75 -0.95
C ARG A 36 10.61 23.61 -2.48
N ARG A 37 10.35 24.72 -3.17
CA ARG A 37 10.07 24.73 -4.61
C ARG A 37 11.28 24.45 -5.53
N GLU A 38 12.49 24.30 -5.00
CA GLU A 38 13.69 24.25 -5.86
C GLU A 38 14.48 22.92 -5.91
N GLU A 39 14.29 21.94 -5.00
CA GLU A 39 15.19 20.76 -4.98
C GLU A 39 14.52 19.39 -4.80
N GLY A 40 13.23 19.34 -4.48
CA GLY A 40 12.53 18.09 -4.16
C GLY A 40 12.03 17.35 -5.40
N ARG A 41 12.89 16.59 -6.09
CA ARG A 41 12.43 15.68 -7.15
C ARG A 41 11.46 14.67 -6.54
N ILE A 42 10.17 14.75 -6.93
CA ILE A 42 9.12 13.86 -6.43
C ILE A 42 9.55 12.42 -6.69
N ARG A 43 9.68 11.63 -5.63
CA ARG A 43 10.03 10.22 -5.70
C ARG A 43 8.76 9.37 -5.62
N GLY A 44 8.48 8.59 -6.65
CA GLY A 44 7.35 7.68 -6.72
C GLY A 44 7.56 6.58 -7.76
N ALA A 45 6.88 5.45 -7.54
CA ALA A 45 6.77 4.36 -8.51
C ALA A 45 5.31 3.92 -8.62
N GLY A 46 4.79 3.89 -9.85
CA GLY A 46 3.59 3.17 -10.21
C GLY A 46 3.98 1.86 -10.89
N VAL A 47 3.35 0.75 -10.52
CA VAL A 47 3.54 -0.54 -11.18
C VAL A 47 2.20 -1.08 -11.62
N VAL A 48 2.10 -1.46 -12.89
CA VAL A 48 0.89 -2.03 -13.50
C VAL A 48 1.19 -3.47 -13.90
N LEU A 49 0.38 -4.41 -13.44
CA LEU A 49 0.46 -5.80 -13.87
C LEU A 49 -0.36 -5.99 -15.15
N VAL A 50 0.30 -6.30 -16.26
CA VAL A 50 -0.36 -6.70 -17.52
C VAL A 50 -0.20 -8.21 -17.64
N GLY A 51 -1.21 -8.94 -17.21
CA GLY A 51 -1.06 -10.36 -16.92
C GLY A 51 -0.01 -10.58 -15.81
N PRO A 52 0.77 -11.67 -15.84
CA PRO A 52 1.79 -11.94 -14.81
C PRO A 52 3.04 -11.05 -14.94
N ILE A 53 3.11 -10.16 -15.93
CA ILE A 53 4.28 -9.33 -16.22
C ILE A 53 4.09 -7.92 -15.63
N PRO A 54 4.91 -7.50 -14.65
CA PRO A 54 4.84 -6.15 -14.08
C PRO A 54 5.52 -5.12 -14.98
N ILE A 55 4.84 -4.00 -15.23
CA ILE A 55 5.34 -2.83 -15.94
C ILE A 55 5.56 -1.69 -14.94
N VAL A 56 6.79 -1.22 -14.81
CA VAL A 56 7.20 -0.26 -13.77
C VAL A 56 7.42 1.13 -14.37
N ALA A 57 6.67 2.11 -13.89
CA ALA A 57 6.85 3.53 -14.18
C ALA A 57 7.30 4.23 -12.89
N ALA A 58 8.58 4.62 -12.82
CA ALA A 58 9.15 5.24 -11.63
C ALA A 58 10.00 6.46 -11.94
N THR A 59 10.06 7.38 -10.98
CA THR A 59 10.76 8.68 -11.12
C THR A 59 12.26 8.58 -10.90
N ASP A 60 12.74 7.50 -10.29
CA ASP A 60 14.16 7.24 -10.03
C ASP A 60 14.45 5.73 -9.93
N ARG A 61 15.74 5.37 -10.01
CA ARG A 61 16.19 3.97 -10.02
C ARG A 61 15.93 3.24 -8.69
N GLU A 62 15.87 3.95 -7.59
CA GLU A 62 15.60 3.38 -6.28
C GLU A 62 14.13 2.98 -6.19
N MET A 63 13.23 3.85 -6.67
CA MET A 63 11.80 3.61 -6.78
C MET A 63 11.47 2.49 -7.77
N VAL A 64 12.25 2.30 -8.85
CA VAL A 64 12.13 1.09 -9.70
C VAL A 64 12.34 -0.17 -8.86
N LYS A 65 13.40 -0.24 -8.06
CA LYS A 65 13.70 -1.43 -7.24
C LYS A 65 12.59 -1.70 -6.23
N TRP A 66 12.19 -0.67 -5.48
CA TRP A 66 11.15 -0.80 -4.47
C TRP A 66 9.79 -1.18 -5.08
N GLY A 67 9.37 -0.49 -6.14
CA GLY A 67 8.12 -0.79 -6.83
C GLY A 67 8.09 -2.21 -7.39
N THR A 68 9.18 -2.65 -8.03
CA THR A 68 9.29 -4.01 -8.57
C THR A 68 9.25 -5.06 -7.46
N LEU A 69 10.04 -4.88 -6.40
CA LEU A 69 10.10 -5.81 -5.27
C LEU A 69 8.73 -5.99 -4.60
N LEU A 70 8.06 -4.87 -4.31
CA LEU A 70 6.74 -4.90 -3.66
C LEU A 70 5.69 -5.59 -4.54
N THR A 71 5.74 -5.35 -5.85
CA THR A 71 4.84 -5.99 -6.82
C THR A 71 5.10 -7.49 -6.93
N VAL A 72 6.35 -7.93 -6.96
CA VAL A 72 6.69 -9.36 -6.99
C VAL A 72 6.21 -10.05 -5.72
N ILE A 73 6.44 -9.46 -4.54
CA ILE A 73 5.93 -9.99 -3.27
C ILE A 73 4.41 -10.12 -3.31
N ALA A 74 3.70 -9.08 -3.75
CA ALA A 74 2.24 -9.10 -3.87
C ALA A 74 1.75 -10.16 -4.88
N ALA A 75 2.39 -10.29 -6.04
CA ALA A 75 2.05 -11.29 -7.06
C ALA A 75 2.26 -12.72 -6.54
N VAL A 76 3.36 -12.98 -5.83
CA VAL A 76 3.62 -14.29 -5.21
C VAL A 76 2.57 -14.59 -4.14
N LEU A 77 2.28 -13.64 -3.25
CA LEU A 77 1.21 -13.79 -2.25
C LEU A 77 -0.14 -14.10 -2.90
N PHE A 78 -0.48 -13.38 -3.97
CA PHE A 78 -1.71 -13.60 -4.73
C PHE A 78 -1.77 -15.00 -5.34
N LEU A 79 -0.68 -15.47 -5.96
CA LEU A 79 -0.60 -16.83 -6.50
C LEU A 79 -0.72 -17.90 -5.40
N LEU A 80 -0.05 -17.70 -4.25
CA LEU A 80 -0.16 -18.60 -3.11
C LEU A 80 -1.59 -18.67 -2.57
N LEU A 81 -2.29 -17.54 -2.50
CA LEU A 81 -3.69 -17.50 -2.09
C LEU A 81 -4.60 -18.23 -3.08
N ILE A 82 -4.37 -18.09 -4.39
CA ILE A 82 -5.11 -18.85 -5.41
C ILE A 82 -4.86 -20.35 -5.24
N LEU A 83 -3.60 -20.77 -5.11
CA LEU A 83 -3.24 -22.18 -4.96
C LEU A 83 -3.82 -22.77 -3.66
N LEU A 84 -3.77 -22.01 -2.57
CA LEU A 84 -4.37 -22.40 -1.30
C LEU A 84 -5.88 -22.56 -1.43
N SER A 85 -6.56 -21.60 -2.07
CA SER A 85 -8.01 -21.65 -2.30
C SER A 85 -8.41 -22.82 -3.21
N ALA A 86 -7.64 -23.09 -4.27
CA ALA A 86 -7.85 -24.23 -5.15
C ALA A 86 -7.68 -25.56 -4.41
N SER A 87 -6.67 -25.68 -3.53
CA SER A 87 -6.45 -26.85 -2.68
C SER A 87 -7.60 -27.07 -1.68
N LEU A 88 -8.17 -25.99 -1.14
CA LEU A 88 -9.32 -26.04 -0.23
C LEU A 88 -10.64 -26.36 -0.94
N THR A 89 -10.78 -25.99 -2.21
CA THR A 89 -12.00 -26.21 -3.03
C THR A 89 -11.98 -27.57 -3.75
N GLY A 90 -10.81 -28.18 -3.93
CA GLY A 90 -10.61 -29.48 -4.58
C GLY A 90 -10.90 -30.70 -3.71
N LYS A 91 -11.63 -30.55 -2.60
CA LYS A 91 -12.20 -31.64 -1.79
C LYS A 91 -13.72 -31.54 -1.79
#